data_AF-A0A6M0HTL8-F1
#
_entry.id   AF-A0A6M0HTL8-F1
#
_cell.length_a   1.000
_cell.length_b   1.000
_cell.length_c   1.000
_cell.angle_alpha   90.00
_cell.angle_beta   90.00
_cell.angle_gamma   90.00
#
_symmetry.space_group_name_H-M   'P 1'
#
loop_
_entity.id
_entity.type
_entity.pdbx_description
1 polymer ?
#
loop_
_entity_poly.entity_id
_entity_poly.type
_entity_poly.pdbx_seq_one_letter_code
_entity_poly.pdbx_strand_id
1 'polypeptide(L)' 'MNATGGTAPDAPSAFPWDDALALGLGTLRWRPRDFWAATPRELIAAAGPSTRRSPAAGRADLDRLIAAYPDDA' A
#
# COMPACT_ATOMS: atom_id res chain seq x y z
N MET A 1 -3.81 -17.67 36.18
CA MET A 1 -4.23 -16.38 35.60
C MET A 1 -3.29 -16.10 34.45
N ASN A 2 -3.71 -16.49 33.26
CA ASN A 2 -2.85 -16.58 32.08
C ASN A 2 -3.10 -15.28 31.33
N ALA A 3 -2.09 -14.42 31.23
CA ALA A 3 -2.18 -13.24 30.39
C ALA A 3 -2.37 -13.71 28.94
N THR A 4 -3.51 -13.35 28.35
CA THR A 4 -3.83 -13.53 26.94
C THR A 4 -2.84 -12.71 26.11
N GLY A 5 -1.67 -13.28 25.83
CA GLY A 5 -0.67 -12.72 24.93
C GLY A 5 -1.09 -12.90 23.48
N GLY A 6 -2.19 -12.25 23.09
CA GLY A 6 -2.46 -11.98 21.68
C GLY A 6 -1.80 -10.67 21.34
N THR A 7 -0.63 -10.69 20.68
CA THR A 7 -0.10 -9.49 20.03
C THR A 7 -1.11 -9.07 18.98
N ALA A 8 -1.80 -7.95 19.22
CA ALA A 8 -2.58 -7.31 18.18
C ALA A 8 -1.65 -7.08 16.96
N PRO A 9 -2.11 -7.34 15.73
CA PRO A 9 -1.31 -7.00 14.56
C PRO A 9 -0.95 -5.52 14.64
N ASP A 10 0.32 -5.21 14.34
CA ASP A 10 0.83 -3.84 14.30
C ASP A 10 -0.12 -2.99 13.45
N ALA A 11 -0.45 -1.79 13.92
CA ALA A 11 -1.37 -0.92 13.19
C ALA A 11 -0.83 -0.72 11.77
N PRO A 12 -1.66 -0.77 10.71
CA PRO A 12 -1.17 -0.63 9.36
C PRO A 12 -0.45 0.72 9.22
N SER A 13 0.86 0.68 8.98
CA SER A 13 1.66 1.85 8.68
C SER A 13 1.07 2.57 7.47
N ALA A 14 1.00 3.89 7.52
CA ALA A 14 0.57 4.70 6.37
C ALA A 14 1.40 4.36 5.12
N PHE A 15 0.82 4.60 3.94
CA PHE A 15 1.53 4.41 2.68
C PHE A 15 2.80 5.29 2.63
N PRO A 16 3.97 4.74 2.23
CA PRO A 16 5.25 5.45 2.26
C PRO A 16 5.39 6.42 1.08
N TRP A 17 4.75 7.59 1.20
CA TRP A 17 4.73 8.61 0.14
C TRP A 17 6.12 9.13 -0.24
N ASP A 18 7.00 9.32 0.74
CA ASP A 18 8.34 9.88 0.48
C ASP A 18 9.17 8.96 -0.42
N ASP A 19 9.16 7.66 -0.14
CA ASP A 19 9.86 6.65 -0.95
C ASP A 19 9.27 6.56 -2.36
N ALA A 20 7.94 6.60 -2.48
CA ALA A 20 7.26 6.56 -3.77
C ALA A 20 7.61 7.78 -4.63
N LEU A 21 7.60 8.99 -4.05
CA LEU A 21 7.95 10.23 -4.74
C LEU A 21 9.43 10.28 -5.12
N ALA A 22 10.33 9.85 -4.22
CA ALA A 22 11.77 9.77 -4.49
C ALA A 22 12.07 8.81 -5.65
N LEU A 23 11.43 7.64 -5.67
CA LEU A 23 11.55 6.68 -6.77
C LEU A 23 11.00 7.26 -8.07
N GLY A 24 9.75 7.74 -8.07
CA GLY A 24 9.04 8.14 -9.28
C GLY A 24 9.58 9.42 -9.92
N LEU A 25 9.71 10.48 -9.13
CA LEU A 25 10.11 11.81 -9.63
C LEU A 25 11.63 12.00 -9.64
N GLY A 26 12.35 11.33 -8.72
CA GLY A 26 13.81 11.40 -8.60
C GLY A 26 14.52 10.38 -9.47
N THR A 27 14.42 9.10 -9.10
CA THR A 27 15.20 8.02 -9.72
C THR A 27 14.74 7.70 -11.15
N LEU A 28 13.45 7.47 -11.35
CA LEU A 28 12.87 7.13 -12.65
C LEU A 28 12.65 8.36 -13.54
N ARG A 29 12.71 9.57 -12.94
CA ARG A 29 12.53 10.86 -13.60
C ARG A 29 11.23 10.95 -14.41
N TRP A 30 10.16 10.31 -13.93
CA TRP A 30 8.85 10.46 -14.53
C TRP A 30 8.38 11.91 -14.43
N ARG A 31 7.63 12.37 -15.43
CA ARG A 31 6.91 13.64 -15.27
C ARG A 31 5.85 13.44 -14.17
N PRO A 32 5.50 14.47 -13.39
CA PRO A 32 4.48 14.34 -12.35
C PRO A 32 3.17 13.72 -12.85
N ARG A 33 2.75 14.07 -14.08
CA ARG A 33 1.56 13.48 -14.70
C ARG A 33 1.67 11.96 -14.90
N ASP A 34 2.85 11.47 -15.24
CA ASP A 34 3.06 10.06 -15.58
C ASP A 34 3.12 9.25 -14.27
N PHE A 35 3.70 9.82 -13.21
CA PHE A 35 3.65 9.27 -11.85
C PHE A 35 2.22 9.17 -11.31
N TRP A 36 1.43 10.23 -11.41
CA TRP A 36 0.05 10.22 -10.91
C TRP A 36 -0.90 9.37 -11.76
N ALA A 37 -0.55 9.09 -13.02
CA ALA A 37 -1.30 8.18 -13.88
C ALA A 37 -0.92 6.71 -13.68
N ALA A 38 0.23 6.43 -13.06
CA ALA A 38 0.72 5.07 -12.86
C ALA A 38 -0.15 4.32 -11.83
N THR A 39 -0.44 3.07 -12.14
CA THR A 39 -1.12 2.18 -11.19
C THR A 39 -0.13 1.71 -10.12
N PRO A 40 -0.61 1.34 -8.91
CA PRO A 40 0.25 0.76 -7.88
C PRO A 40 1.04 -0.46 -8.35
N ARG A 41 0.46 -1.25 -9.27
CA ARG A 41 1.12 -2.43 -9.85
C ARG A 41 2.31 -2.05 -10.73
N GLU A 42 2.19 -0.98 -11.51
CA GLU A 42 3.28 -0.43 -12.32
C GLU A 42 4.36 0.19 -11.44
N LEU A 43 3.97 0.89 -10.38
CA LEU A 43 4.93 1.45 -9.42
C LEU A 43 5.75 0.36 -8.71
N ILE A 44 5.11 -0.73 -8.29
CA ILE A 44 5.79 -1.90 -7.70
C ILE A 44 6.72 -2.55 -8.73
N ALA A 45 6.29 -2.69 -9.99
CA ALA A 45 7.14 -3.24 -11.04
C ALA A 45 8.37 -2.35 -11.30
N ALA A 46 8.21 -1.03 -11.26
CA ALA A 46 9.30 -0.06 -11.44
C ALA A 46 10.25 0.01 -10.25
N ALA A 47 9.78 -0.32 -9.03
CA ALA A 47 10.61 -0.44 -7.83
C ALA A 47 11.60 -1.63 -7.88
N GLY A 48 11.47 -2.51 -8.88
CA GLY A 48 12.35 -3.66 -9.07
C GLY A 48 11.85 -4.92 -8.36
N PRO A 49 12.64 -6.01 -8.39
CA PRO A 49 12.24 -7.29 -7.83
C PRO A 49 11.99 -7.19 -6.32
N SER A 50 10.71 -7.13 -5.96
CA SER A 50 10.29 -7.13 -4.56
C SER A 50 10.16 -8.57 -4.06
N THR A 51 10.84 -8.90 -2.98
CA THR A 51 10.73 -10.22 -2.32
C THR A 51 9.37 -10.42 -1.66
N ARG A 52 8.64 -9.31 -1.44
CA ARG A 52 7.31 -9.28 -0.84
C ARG A 52 6.25 -9.11 -1.91
N ARG A 53 5.78 -10.25 -2.44
CA ARG A 53 4.52 -10.28 -3.17
C ARG A 53 3.39 -10.39 -2.14
N SER A 54 2.79 -9.26 -1.77
CA SER A 54 1.52 -9.33 -1.05
C SER A 54 0.47 -10.00 -1.96
N PRO A 55 -0.36 -10.90 -1.42
CA PRO A 55 -1.47 -11.46 -2.18
C PRO A 55 -2.35 -10.31 -2.70
N ALA A 56 -2.86 -10.46 -3.92
CA ALA A 56 -3.83 -9.51 -4.44
C ALA A 56 -5.03 -9.46 -3.49
N ALA A 57 -5.49 -8.26 -3.14
CA ALA A 57 -6.68 -8.10 -2.32
C ALA A 57 -7.86 -8.83 -2.99
N GLY A 58 -8.48 -9.74 -2.26
CA GLY A 58 -9.65 -10.47 -2.69
C GLY A 58 -10.93 -9.67 -2.48
N ARG A 59 -12.06 -10.23 -2.91
CA ARG A 59 -13.37 -9.59 -2.71
C ARG A 59 -13.68 -9.36 -1.23
N ALA A 60 -13.38 -10.35 -0.38
CA ALA A 60 -13.59 -10.24 1.06
C ALA A 60 -12.74 -9.13 1.70
N ASP A 61 -11.53 -8.86 1.18
CA ASP A 61 -10.69 -7.78 1.68
C ASP A 61 -11.27 -6.42 1.30
N LEU A 62 -11.82 -6.28 0.08
CA LEU A 62 -12.53 -5.08 -0.34
C LEU A 62 -13.77 -4.84 0.51
N ASP A 63 -14.60 -5.86 0.73
CA ASP A 63 -15.81 -5.74 1.55
C ASP A 63 -15.45 -5.32 2.99
N ARG A 64 -14.32 -5.82 3.54
CA ARG A 64 -13.79 -5.39 4.84
C ARG A 64 -13.38 -3.91 4.85
N LEU A 65 -12.72 -3.45 3.78
CA LEU A 65 -12.29 -2.05 3.67
C LEU A 65 -13.48 -1.10 3.61
N ILE A 66 -14.51 -1.43 2.82
CA ILE A 66 -15.75 -0.64 2.73
C ILE A 66 -16.41 -0.51 4.12
N ALA A 67 -16.50 -1.61 4.87
CA ALA A 67 -17.07 -1.59 6.21
C ALA A 67 -16.22 -0.78 7.22
N ALA A 68 -14.89 -0.78 7.06
CA ALA A 68 -13.98 -0.08 7.97
C ALA A 68 -13.87 1.42 7.70
N TYR A 69 -14.10 1.86 6.46
CA TYR A 69 -14.00 3.24 6.02
C TYR A 69 -15.26 3.63 5.23
N PRO A 70 -16.42 3.76 5.90
CA PRO A 70 -17.64 4.21 5.25
C PRO A 70 -17.49 5.67 4.77
N ASP A 71 -18.08 5.99 3.61
CA ASP A 71 -18.01 7.32 2.99
C ASP A 71 -18.90 8.37 3.70
N ASP A 72 -19.70 7.96 4.68
CA ASP A 72 -20.62 8.85 5.40
C ASP A 72 -19.86 9.73 6.41
N ALA A 73 -19.96 11.05 6.21
CA ALA A 73 -19.55 12.13 7.09
C ALA A 73 -20.73 13.06 7.40
#